data_AF-A0A7J9J8C6-F1
#
_entry.id   AF-A0A7J9J8C6-F1
#
_cell.length_a   1.000
_cell.length_b   1.000
_cell.length_c   1.000
_cell.angle_alpha   90.00
_cell.angle_beta   90.00
_cell.angle_gamma   90.00
#
_symmetry.space_group_name_H-M   'P 1'
#
loop_
_entity.id
_entity.type
_entity.pdbx_description
1 polymer ?
#
loop_
_entity_poly.entity_id
_entity_poly.type
_entity_poly.pdbx_seq_one_letter_code
_entity_poly.pdbx_strand_id
1 'polypeptide(L)'
;TSKPVKGEEALGLGLVDAVVSSHELVNAARQWALDILARRKPWVATLYKTDKIEPLGEARQILNFARAQTRKRAPNLKHPLVCIDVIEEGIVNGPKPALYKEVEAFQGLLKSDTSKSLIHIFFAQRGTSKVPGITDRGLVPRKVKKVAILGGGLMGSGIATALLLSNYTVILKEVNEKFLEAGIGRVKANLGSRVKKGQMTREKFEKTMSLLRGVLDFESFRDVDLVIEAVIENVSLKQQIFADLEKYCPPHCILASNTSTIDLNLIGKRTKSQDRIIGAHFFSPAHIMPLLEIVRTEHTSPQIIVDLLD
;
A
#
# COMPACT_ATOMS: atom_id res chain seq x y z
N THR A 1 -1.13 9.57 15.22
CA THR A 1 -0.60 8.66 14.17
C THR A 1 -1.59 8.44 13.03
N SER A 2 -2.86 8.86 13.16
CA SER A 2 -3.92 8.70 12.15
C SER A 2 -4.14 7.25 11.68
N LYS A 3 -3.69 6.28 12.48
CA LYS A 3 -3.87 4.86 12.19
C LYS A 3 -5.27 4.43 12.65
N PRO A 4 -5.99 3.62 11.85
CA PRO A 4 -7.21 2.99 12.32
C PRO A 4 -6.89 1.93 13.39
N VAL A 5 -7.89 1.63 14.21
CA VAL A 5 -7.86 0.58 15.23
C VAL A 5 -8.97 -0.44 14.90
N LYS A 6 -8.71 -1.73 15.06
CA LYS A 6 -9.69 -2.80 14.79
C LYS A 6 -10.66 -2.99 15.96
N GLY A 7 -11.77 -3.70 15.73
CA GLY A 7 -12.81 -3.90 16.75
C GLY A 7 -12.30 -4.51 18.05
N GLU A 8 -11.45 -5.54 17.97
CA GLU A 8 -10.93 -6.22 19.16
C GLU A 8 -9.98 -5.32 19.97
N GLU A 9 -9.12 -4.57 19.30
CA GLU A 9 -8.22 -3.61 19.94
C GLU A 9 -9.03 -2.43 20.52
N ALA A 10 -10.03 -1.93 19.80
CA ALA A 10 -10.92 -0.87 20.27
C ALA A 10 -11.70 -1.30 21.52
N LEU A 11 -12.11 -2.58 21.60
CA LEU A 11 -12.74 -3.14 22.79
C LEU A 11 -11.78 -3.15 23.98
N GLY A 12 -10.54 -3.62 23.76
CA GLY A 12 -9.49 -3.61 24.79
C GLY A 12 -9.15 -2.20 25.29
N LEU A 13 -9.22 -1.19 24.41
CA LEU A 13 -9.04 0.21 24.76
C LEU A 13 -10.29 0.84 25.41
N GLY A 14 -11.44 0.16 25.36
CA GLY A 14 -12.74 0.67 25.80
C GLY A 14 -13.30 1.81 24.96
N LEU A 15 -12.95 1.85 23.66
CA LEU A 15 -13.55 2.74 22.66
C LEU A 15 -14.89 2.20 22.15
N VAL A 16 -15.03 0.86 22.11
CA VAL A 16 -16.29 0.17 21.83
C VAL A 16 -16.63 -0.73 23.02
N ASP A 17 -17.91 -0.91 23.32
CA ASP A 17 -18.36 -1.69 24.49
C ASP A 17 -18.54 -3.19 24.19
N ALA A 18 -18.70 -3.56 22.91
CA ALA A 18 -18.83 -4.95 22.47
C ALA A 18 -18.44 -5.11 20.99
N VAL A 19 -18.04 -6.33 20.63
CA VAL A 19 -17.80 -6.76 19.25
C VAL A 19 -18.73 -7.91 18.94
N VAL A 20 -19.53 -7.76 17.89
CA VAL A 20 -20.49 -8.76 17.41
C VAL A 20 -20.34 -8.95 15.92
N SER A 21 -20.94 -10.02 15.40
CA SER A 21 -21.01 -10.26 13.96
C SER A 21 -21.79 -9.15 13.24
N SER A 22 -21.54 -8.97 11.94
CA SER A 22 -22.23 -7.95 11.14
C SER A 22 -23.75 -8.13 11.10
N HIS A 23 -24.24 -9.36 11.15
CA HIS A 23 -25.67 -9.68 11.11
C HIS A 23 -26.37 -9.42 12.44
N GLU A 24 -25.64 -9.42 13.56
CA GLU A 24 -26.20 -9.16 14.89
C GLU A 24 -26.09 -7.70 15.33
N LEU A 25 -25.28 -6.89 14.64
CA LEU A 25 -24.92 -5.53 15.06
C LEU A 25 -26.11 -4.68 15.50
N VAL A 26 -27.16 -4.62 14.66
CA VAL A 26 -28.35 -3.83 14.94
C VAL A 26 -29.16 -4.40 16.11
N ASN A 27 -29.27 -5.73 16.19
CA ASN A 27 -30.01 -6.39 17.28
C ASN A 27 -29.31 -6.20 18.62
N ALA A 28 -27.98 -6.37 18.65
CA ALA A 28 -27.15 -6.12 19.82
C ALA A 28 -27.25 -4.66 20.28
N ALA A 29 -27.18 -3.69 19.35
CA ALA A 29 -27.32 -2.27 19.68
C ALA A 29 -28.70 -1.91 20.24
N ARG A 30 -29.78 -2.46 19.65
CA ARG A 30 -31.16 -2.28 20.15
C ARG A 30 -31.33 -2.86 21.54
N GLN A 31 -30.82 -4.07 21.77
CA GLN A 31 -30.86 -4.70 23.08
C GLN A 31 -30.08 -3.88 24.11
N TRP A 32 -28.92 -3.35 23.74
CA TRP A 32 -28.11 -2.48 24.60
C TRP A 32 -28.85 -1.21 25.00
N ALA A 33 -29.57 -0.58 24.07
CA ALA A 33 -30.40 0.59 24.34
C ALA A 33 -31.55 0.26 25.31
N LEU A 34 -32.22 -0.88 25.12
CA LEU A 34 -33.25 -1.37 26.06
C LEU A 34 -32.65 -1.69 27.43
N ASP A 35 -31.43 -2.21 27.49
CA ASP A 35 -30.74 -2.48 28.75
C ASP A 35 -30.38 -1.21 29.50
N ILE A 36 -30.01 -0.14 28.80
CA ILE A 36 -29.82 1.19 29.39
C ILE A 36 -31.15 1.70 29.97
N LEU A 37 -32.24 1.63 29.20
CA LEU A 37 -33.57 2.05 29.65
C LEU A 37 -34.03 1.25 30.89
N ALA A 38 -33.81 -0.06 30.88
CA ALA A 38 -34.13 -0.96 31.98
C ALA A 38 -33.12 -0.89 33.14
N ARG A 39 -32.13 0.02 33.09
CA ARG A 39 -31.05 0.20 34.09
C ARG A 39 -30.20 -1.05 34.33
N ARG A 40 -30.17 -1.97 33.37
CA ARG A 40 -29.26 -3.13 33.34
C ARG A 40 -27.86 -2.76 32.87
N LYS A 41 -27.73 -1.62 32.17
CA LYS A 41 -26.47 -1.03 31.74
C LYS A 41 -26.43 0.47 32.05
N PRO A 42 -25.24 1.05 32.29
CA PRO A 42 -25.12 2.47 32.58
C PRO A 42 -25.36 3.33 31.33
N TRP A 43 -26.02 4.47 31.50
CA TRP A 43 -26.02 5.53 30.52
C TRP A 43 -24.85 6.48 30.82
N VAL A 44 -23.78 6.35 30.05
CA VAL A 44 -22.54 7.12 30.27
C VAL A 44 -22.48 8.33 29.33
N ALA A 45 -22.31 9.53 29.89
CA ALA A 45 -22.03 10.73 29.12
C ALA A 45 -20.51 10.88 28.89
N THR A 46 -20.01 10.34 27.78
CA THR A 46 -18.56 10.26 27.48
C THR A 46 -17.84 11.61 27.57
N LEU A 47 -18.51 12.71 27.23
CA LEU A 47 -17.94 14.06 27.30
C LEU A 47 -17.41 14.44 28.71
N TYR A 48 -17.98 13.87 29.76
CA TYR A 48 -17.64 14.16 31.17
C TYR A 48 -16.88 13.03 31.85
N LYS A 49 -16.46 12.02 31.10
CA LYS A 49 -15.79 10.83 31.62
C LYS A 49 -14.31 11.14 31.90
N THR A 50 -13.87 10.92 33.14
CA THR A 50 -12.50 11.22 33.61
C THR A 50 -11.76 10.00 34.18
N ASP A 51 -12.39 8.82 34.20
CA ASP A 51 -11.84 7.57 34.76
C ASP A 51 -10.55 7.08 34.09
N LYS A 52 -10.23 7.56 32.89
CA LYS A 52 -9.03 7.25 32.12
C LYS A 52 -8.09 8.44 31.93
N ILE A 53 -8.28 9.52 32.68
CA ILE A 53 -7.44 10.71 32.62
C ILE A 53 -6.49 10.68 33.82
N GLU A 54 -5.19 10.72 33.55
CA GLU A 54 -4.19 10.79 34.60
C GLU A 54 -4.29 12.08 35.43
N PRO A 55 -3.79 12.09 36.67
CA PRO A 55 -3.71 13.31 37.46
C PRO A 55 -3.03 14.45 36.69
N LEU A 56 -3.48 15.68 36.90
CA LEU A 56 -3.09 16.84 36.08
C LEU A 56 -1.57 17.01 35.87
N GLY A 57 -0.78 16.74 36.91
CA GLY A 57 0.68 16.81 36.83
C GLY A 57 1.27 15.80 35.83
N GLU A 58 0.81 14.56 35.88
CA GLU A 58 1.24 13.48 34.98
C GLU A 58 0.70 13.69 33.56
N ALA A 59 -0.57 14.08 33.42
CA ALA A 59 -1.15 14.43 32.12
C ALA A 59 -0.33 15.51 31.40
N ARG A 60 0.10 16.55 32.11
CA ARG A 60 0.98 17.60 31.56
C ARG A 60 2.35 17.06 31.13
N GLN A 61 2.94 16.14 31.89
CA GLN A 61 4.21 15.50 31.50
C GLN A 61 4.05 14.71 30.20
N ILE A 62 2.97 13.93 30.06
CA ILE A 62 2.64 13.18 28.85
C ILE A 62 2.46 14.11 27.65
N LEU A 63 1.69 15.20 27.81
CA LEU A 63 1.46 16.19 26.76
C LEU A 63 2.75 16.89 26.34
N ASN A 64 3.60 17.29 27.29
CA ASN A 64 4.89 17.92 27.01
C ASN A 64 5.84 16.98 26.26
N PHE A 65 5.88 15.71 26.65
CA PHE A 65 6.62 14.68 25.93
C PHE A 65 6.09 14.51 24.50
N ALA A 66 4.77 14.45 24.31
CA ALA A 66 4.14 14.37 22.99
C ALA A 66 4.49 15.59 22.11
N ARG A 67 4.51 16.81 22.67
CA ARG A 67 4.94 18.02 21.94
C ARG A 67 6.40 17.93 21.50
N ALA A 68 7.30 17.50 22.40
CA ALA A 68 8.72 17.36 22.08
C ALA A 68 8.95 16.34 20.95
N GLN A 69 8.30 15.17 21.01
CA GLN A 69 8.36 14.18 19.94
C GLN A 69 7.79 14.70 18.62
N THR A 70 6.68 15.42 18.68
CA THR A 70 6.01 15.99 17.51
C THR A 70 6.91 16.99 16.79
N ARG A 71 7.52 17.93 17.54
CA ARG A 71 8.48 18.90 16.99
C ARG A 71 9.67 18.22 16.32
N LYS A 72 10.16 17.11 16.89
CA LYS A 72 11.27 16.33 16.33
C LYS A 72 10.87 15.60 15.03
N ARG A 73 9.67 15.03 14.96
CA ARG A 73 9.23 14.21 13.82
C ARG A 73 8.69 15.02 12.65
N ALA A 74 8.03 16.14 12.91
CA ALA A 74 7.37 16.95 11.90
C ALA A 74 7.55 18.44 12.19
N PRO A 75 8.80 18.96 12.14
CA PRO A 75 9.10 20.35 12.51
C PRO A 75 8.36 21.38 11.64
N ASN A 76 8.00 20.99 10.41
CA ASN A 76 7.28 21.81 9.44
C ASN A 76 5.75 21.79 9.60
N LEU A 77 5.19 20.95 10.48
CA LEU A 77 3.74 20.81 10.67
C LEU A 77 3.30 21.41 12.00
N LYS A 78 2.33 22.34 11.94
CA LYS A 78 1.77 22.99 13.15
C LYS A 78 0.55 22.26 13.71
N HIS A 79 -0.29 21.70 12.84
CA HIS A 79 -1.55 21.06 13.23
C HIS A 79 -1.43 19.96 14.30
N PRO A 80 -0.36 19.13 14.38
CA PRO A 80 -0.28 18.14 15.44
C PRO A 80 -0.05 18.76 16.82
N LEU A 81 0.66 19.89 16.91
CA LEU A 81 0.84 20.62 18.17
C LEU A 81 -0.45 21.28 18.61
N VAL A 82 -1.16 21.91 17.66
CA VAL A 82 -2.48 22.51 17.91
C VAL A 82 -3.48 21.48 18.45
N CYS A 83 -3.46 20.25 17.92
CA CYS A 83 -4.28 19.15 18.45
C CYS A 83 -3.94 18.84 19.92
N ILE A 84 -2.66 18.80 20.28
CA ILE A 84 -2.23 18.61 21.68
C ILE A 84 -2.71 19.76 22.57
N ASP A 85 -2.69 21.01 22.06
CA ASP A 85 -3.16 22.18 22.81
C ASP A 85 -4.68 22.16 23.07
N VAL A 86 -5.46 21.61 22.15
CA VAL A 86 -6.92 21.38 22.33
C VAL A 86 -7.17 20.27 23.35
N ILE A 87 -6.39 19.17 23.30
CA ILE A 87 -6.50 18.08 24.29
C ILE A 87 -6.16 18.60 25.70
N GLU A 88 -5.09 19.39 25.85
CA GLU A 88 -4.73 19.96 27.15
C GLU A 88 -5.84 20.87 27.69
N GLU A 89 -6.50 21.65 26.84
CA GLU A 89 -7.63 22.48 27.24
C GLU A 89 -8.75 21.65 27.88
N GLY A 90 -9.05 20.48 27.31
CA GLY A 90 -10.08 19.58 27.82
C GLY A 90 -9.75 19.01 29.19
N ILE A 91 -8.47 18.74 29.42
CA ILE A 91 -7.98 18.21 30.70
C ILE A 91 -7.92 19.31 31.77
N VAL A 92 -7.47 20.52 31.40
CA VAL A 92 -7.23 21.62 32.36
C VAL A 92 -8.52 22.38 32.68
N ASN A 93 -9.26 22.79 31.65
CA ASN A 93 -10.40 23.71 31.78
C ASN A 93 -11.74 22.99 31.57
N GLY A 94 -11.71 21.69 31.30
CA GLY A 94 -12.89 20.86 31.13
C GLY A 94 -13.38 20.79 29.69
N PRO A 95 -14.37 19.93 29.42
CA PRO A 95 -14.72 19.52 28.06
C PRO A 95 -15.39 20.61 27.23
N LYS A 96 -16.22 21.47 27.83
CA LYS A 96 -16.93 22.52 27.08
C LYS A 96 -15.96 23.59 26.53
N PRO A 97 -15.05 24.19 27.33
CA PRO A 97 -14.02 25.10 26.80
C PRO A 97 -13.18 24.47 25.68
N ALA A 98 -12.83 23.18 25.81
CA ALA A 98 -12.07 22.48 24.80
C ALA A 98 -12.79 22.33 23.46
N LEU A 99 -14.11 22.10 23.46
CA LEU A 99 -14.90 22.07 22.23
C LEU A 99 -14.89 23.44 21.53
N TYR A 100 -14.95 24.55 22.28
CA TYR A 100 -14.83 25.89 21.69
C TYR A 100 -13.43 26.12 21.10
N LYS A 101 -12.38 25.74 21.84
CA LYS A 101 -10.99 25.82 21.37
C LYS A 101 -10.75 24.94 20.14
N GLU A 102 -11.37 23.77 20.08
CA GLU A 102 -11.31 22.88 18.91
C GLU A 102 -11.85 23.56 17.66
N VAL A 103 -13.02 24.20 17.76
CA VAL A 103 -13.63 24.94 16.65
C VAL A 103 -12.73 26.09 16.19
N GLU A 104 -12.23 26.91 17.12
CA GLU A 104 -11.34 28.02 16.81
C GLU A 104 -10.04 27.53 16.13
N ALA A 105 -9.39 26.54 16.73
CA ALA A 105 -8.18 25.92 16.21
C ALA A 105 -8.39 25.33 14.82
N PHE A 106 -9.51 24.64 14.59
CA PHE A 106 -9.86 24.09 13.29
C PHE A 106 -9.99 25.17 12.23
N GLN A 107 -10.69 26.28 12.53
CA GLN A 107 -10.86 27.40 11.59
C GLN A 107 -9.52 28.04 11.21
N GLY A 108 -8.58 28.15 12.16
CA GLY A 108 -7.23 28.62 11.89
C GLY A 108 -6.45 27.64 10.99
N LEU A 109 -6.48 26.34 11.30
CA LEU A 109 -5.77 25.31 10.56
C LEU A 109 -6.30 25.12 9.13
N LEU A 110 -7.61 25.19 8.94
CA LEU A 110 -8.26 25.04 7.63
C LEU A 110 -7.73 26.05 6.60
N LYS A 111 -7.39 27.26 7.06
CA LYS A 111 -6.87 28.34 6.21
C LYS A 111 -5.37 28.20 5.91
N SER A 112 -4.67 27.32 6.63
CA SER A 112 -3.21 27.17 6.51
C SER A 112 -2.80 26.52 5.20
N ASP A 113 -1.64 26.93 4.67
CA ASP A 113 -1.12 26.37 3.42
C ASP A 113 -0.74 24.90 3.55
N THR A 114 -0.31 24.46 4.73
CA THR A 114 -0.01 23.04 4.98
C THR A 114 -1.27 22.18 4.93
N SER A 115 -2.39 22.65 5.48
CA SER A 115 -3.68 21.97 5.35
C SER A 115 -4.13 21.88 3.88
N LYS A 116 -4.12 23.00 3.15
CA LYS A 116 -4.44 23.04 1.72
C LYS A 116 -3.56 22.09 0.90
N SER A 117 -2.26 22.05 1.19
CA SER A 117 -1.29 21.19 0.49
C SER A 117 -1.53 19.71 0.76
N LEU A 118 -1.82 19.33 2.01
CA LEU A 118 -2.15 17.94 2.37
C LEU A 118 -3.49 17.50 1.75
N ILE A 119 -4.48 18.39 1.72
CA ILE A 119 -5.75 18.16 1.02
C ILE A 119 -5.52 18.00 -0.48
N HIS A 120 -4.69 18.85 -1.09
CA HIS A 120 -4.31 18.72 -2.49
C HIS A 120 -3.66 17.36 -2.77
N ILE A 121 -2.68 16.92 -1.95
CA ILE A 121 -2.05 15.60 -2.09
C ILE A 121 -3.08 14.47 -1.99
N PHE A 122 -4.05 14.56 -1.07
CA PHE A 122 -5.13 13.58 -0.92
C PHE A 122 -5.97 13.43 -2.19
N PHE A 123 -6.26 14.52 -2.90
CA PHE A 123 -6.98 14.48 -4.17
C PHE A 123 -6.08 14.08 -5.34
N ALA A 124 -4.87 14.62 -5.40
CA ALA A 124 -3.89 14.30 -6.44
C ALA A 124 -3.57 12.80 -6.46
N GLN A 125 -3.38 12.17 -5.29
CA GLN A 125 -3.16 10.72 -5.18
C GLN A 125 -4.31 9.89 -5.75
N ARG A 126 -5.56 10.37 -5.67
CA ARG A 126 -6.71 9.68 -6.29
C ARG A 126 -6.87 9.99 -7.78
N GLY A 127 -6.29 11.10 -8.23
CA GLY A 127 -6.32 11.52 -9.63
C GLY A 127 -5.34 10.76 -10.51
N THR A 128 -4.30 10.13 -9.93
CA THR A 128 -3.22 9.47 -10.70
C THR A 128 -3.71 8.29 -11.55
N SER A 129 -4.81 7.64 -11.17
CA SER A 129 -5.41 6.55 -11.95
C SER A 129 -6.40 7.01 -13.02
N LYS A 130 -6.72 8.31 -13.11
CA LYS A 130 -7.63 8.88 -14.11
C LYS A 130 -6.82 9.44 -15.27
N VAL A 131 -6.63 8.65 -16.31
CA VAL A 131 -5.90 9.04 -17.53
C VAL A 131 -6.90 9.30 -18.66
N PRO A 132 -7.08 10.57 -19.10
CA PRO A 132 -7.97 10.92 -20.20
C PRO A 132 -7.57 10.24 -21.51
N GLY A 133 -8.57 9.87 -22.30
CA GLY A 133 -8.40 9.12 -23.53
C GLY A 133 -7.93 7.68 -23.34
N ILE A 134 -7.86 7.16 -22.12
CA ILE A 134 -7.50 5.76 -21.78
C ILE A 134 -8.56 5.17 -20.86
N THR A 135 -8.67 5.69 -19.63
CA THR A 135 -9.53 5.14 -18.56
C THR A 135 -11.00 5.54 -18.68
N ASP A 136 -11.29 6.50 -19.56
CA ASP A 136 -12.62 6.99 -19.92
C ASP A 136 -13.24 6.24 -21.10
N ARG A 137 -12.54 5.23 -21.67
CA ARG A 137 -13.03 4.44 -22.81
C ARG A 137 -14.00 3.30 -22.44
N GLY A 138 -14.32 3.13 -21.16
CA GLY A 138 -15.16 2.02 -20.68
C GLY A 138 -14.46 0.65 -20.70
N LEU A 139 -13.13 0.63 -20.77
CA LEU A 139 -12.33 -0.60 -20.67
C LEU A 139 -12.34 -1.12 -19.23
N VAL A 140 -12.28 -2.44 -19.09
CA VAL A 140 -12.25 -3.13 -17.79
C VAL A 140 -10.90 -3.85 -17.66
N PRO A 141 -10.21 -3.73 -16.51
CA PRO A 141 -8.97 -4.48 -16.28
C PRO A 141 -9.16 -5.99 -16.45
N ARG A 142 -8.24 -6.61 -17.20
CA ARG A 142 -8.15 -8.06 -17.33
C ARG A 142 -7.53 -8.63 -16.06
N LYS A 143 -8.03 -9.78 -15.63
CA LYS A 143 -7.53 -10.44 -14.43
C LYS A 143 -6.17 -11.08 -14.70
N VAL A 144 -5.11 -10.47 -14.17
CA VAL A 144 -3.77 -11.08 -14.08
C VAL A 144 -3.79 -12.14 -12.98
N LYS A 145 -3.33 -13.36 -13.26
CA LYS A 145 -3.21 -14.44 -12.26
C LYS A 145 -1.77 -14.87 -12.08
N LYS A 146 -1.04 -14.99 -13.19
CA LYS A 146 0.35 -15.48 -13.20
C LYS A 146 1.27 -14.41 -13.79
N VAL A 147 2.29 -14.06 -13.02
CA VAL A 147 3.29 -13.05 -13.40
C VAL A 147 4.66 -13.70 -13.50
N ALA A 148 5.40 -13.40 -14.56
CA ALA A 148 6.80 -13.81 -14.69
C ALA A 148 7.74 -12.62 -14.50
N ILE A 149 8.82 -12.82 -13.77
CA ILE A 149 9.87 -11.84 -13.53
C ILE A 149 11.17 -12.35 -14.13
N LEU A 150 11.78 -11.57 -15.02
CA LEU A 150 13.09 -11.88 -15.59
C LEU A 150 14.19 -11.16 -14.83
N GLY A 151 15.07 -11.93 -14.20
CA GLY A 151 16.15 -11.44 -13.36
C GLY A 151 15.81 -11.56 -11.87
N GLY A 152 16.63 -12.30 -11.14
CA GLY A 152 16.59 -12.52 -9.68
C GLY A 152 17.47 -11.54 -8.90
N GLY A 153 17.93 -10.46 -9.54
CA GLY A 153 18.72 -9.41 -8.92
C GLY A 153 17.94 -8.61 -7.84
N LEU A 154 18.49 -7.46 -7.44
CA LEU A 154 17.90 -6.63 -6.40
C LEU A 154 16.46 -6.18 -6.75
N MET A 155 16.27 -5.66 -7.97
CA MET A 155 14.95 -5.19 -8.41
C MET A 155 13.97 -6.33 -8.61
N GLY A 156 14.32 -7.34 -9.40
CA GLY A 156 13.41 -8.46 -9.69
C GLY A 156 12.99 -9.25 -8.45
N SER A 157 13.90 -9.51 -7.50
CA SER A 157 13.52 -10.13 -6.22
C SER A 157 12.61 -9.23 -5.37
N GLY A 158 12.80 -7.90 -5.42
CA GLY A 158 11.91 -6.93 -4.78
C GLY A 158 10.51 -6.90 -5.40
N ILE A 159 10.42 -6.90 -6.73
CA ILE A 159 9.15 -6.92 -7.49
C ILE A 159 8.41 -8.24 -7.23
N ALA A 160 9.11 -9.38 -7.31
CA ALA A 160 8.56 -10.68 -6.96
C ALA A 160 8.00 -10.69 -5.52
N THR A 161 8.75 -10.11 -4.56
CA THR A 161 8.28 -9.97 -3.17
C THR A 161 6.97 -9.18 -3.10
N ALA A 162 6.88 -8.03 -3.78
CA ALA A 162 5.68 -7.18 -3.78
C ALA A 162 4.45 -7.92 -4.33
N LEU A 163 4.61 -8.63 -5.45
CA LEU A 163 3.53 -9.39 -6.09
C LEU A 163 3.07 -10.59 -5.24
N LEU A 164 4.00 -11.33 -4.64
CA LEU A 164 3.67 -12.46 -3.76
C LEU A 164 2.87 -12.01 -2.53
N LEU A 165 3.21 -10.85 -1.95
CA LEU A 165 2.48 -10.27 -0.82
C LEU A 165 1.02 -9.91 -1.16
N SER A 166 0.74 -9.66 -2.44
CA SER A 166 -0.59 -9.44 -3.00
C SER A 166 -1.26 -10.73 -3.50
N ASN A 167 -0.66 -11.90 -3.23
CA ASN A 167 -1.13 -13.24 -3.60
C ASN A 167 -1.11 -13.56 -5.10
N TYR A 168 -0.23 -12.92 -5.89
CA TYR A 168 0.02 -13.34 -7.26
C TYR A 168 0.90 -14.59 -7.31
N THR A 169 0.65 -15.49 -8.27
CA THR A 169 1.58 -16.56 -8.61
C THR A 169 2.73 -15.98 -9.42
N VAL A 170 3.96 -16.17 -8.95
CA VAL A 170 5.16 -15.57 -9.55
C VAL A 170 6.11 -16.64 -10.06
N ILE A 171 6.54 -16.50 -11.30
CA ILE A 171 7.64 -17.26 -11.89
C ILE A 171 8.88 -16.37 -11.92
N LEU A 172 9.97 -16.79 -11.30
CA LEU A 172 11.25 -16.10 -11.37
C LEU A 172 12.16 -16.84 -12.35
N LYS A 173 12.53 -16.18 -13.45
CA LYS A 173 13.44 -16.73 -14.44
C LYS A 173 14.84 -16.13 -14.27
N GLU A 174 15.84 -17.00 -14.29
CA GLU A 174 17.27 -16.63 -14.30
C GLU A 174 18.04 -17.39 -15.38
N VAL A 175 19.30 -17.01 -15.59
CA VAL A 175 20.17 -17.61 -16.63
C VAL A 175 20.86 -18.89 -16.17
N ASN A 176 21.04 -19.09 -14.86
CA ASN A 176 21.60 -20.31 -14.28
C ASN A 176 21.11 -20.53 -12.84
N GLU A 177 21.34 -21.73 -12.32
CA GLU A 177 20.91 -22.15 -10.98
C GLU A 177 21.46 -21.23 -9.88
N LYS A 178 22.74 -20.87 -9.96
CA LYS A 178 23.39 -20.00 -8.95
C LYS A 178 22.68 -18.66 -8.81
N PHE A 179 22.34 -18.00 -9.92
CA PHE A 179 21.62 -16.72 -9.87
C PHE A 179 20.17 -16.91 -9.45
N LEU A 180 19.53 -18.01 -9.88
CA LEU A 180 18.16 -18.34 -9.50
C LEU A 180 18.03 -18.53 -7.98
N GLU A 181 18.89 -19.36 -7.38
CA GLU A 181 18.93 -19.61 -5.95
C GLU A 181 19.20 -18.32 -5.17
N ALA A 182 20.12 -17.49 -5.66
CA ALA A 182 20.40 -16.20 -5.03
C ALA A 182 19.17 -15.27 -5.08
N GLY A 183 18.41 -15.25 -6.18
CA GLY A 183 17.17 -14.49 -6.30
C GLY A 183 16.07 -14.97 -5.37
N ILE A 184 15.82 -16.28 -5.32
CA ILE A 184 14.87 -16.90 -4.39
C ILE A 184 15.29 -16.62 -2.94
N GLY A 185 16.58 -16.71 -2.63
CA GLY A 185 17.15 -16.39 -1.32
C GLY A 185 16.86 -14.96 -0.88
N ARG A 186 16.95 -13.98 -1.79
CA ARG A 186 16.59 -12.57 -1.51
C ARG A 186 15.10 -12.41 -1.22
N VAL A 187 14.22 -13.05 -2.01
CA VAL A 187 12.78 -13.04 -1.75
C VAL A 187 12.48 -13.61 -0.37
N LYS A 188 13.08 -14.76 -0.04
CA LYS A 188 12.95 -15.41 1.27
C LYS A 188 13.41 -14.49 2.40
N ALA A 189 14.53 -13.79 2.24
CA ALA A 189 15.03 -12.84 3.22
C ALA A 189 14.09 -11.64 3.42
N ASN A 190 13.54 -11.07 2.34
CA ASN A 190 12.59 -9.96 2.41
C ASN A 190 11.32 -10.35 3.19
N LEU A 191 10.71 -11.50 2.85
CA LEU A 191 9.53 -12.00 3.55
C LEU A 191 9.84 -12.37 5.00
N GLY A 192 11.00 -13.00 5.25
CA GLY A 192 11.45 -13.37 6.60
C GLY A 192 11.67 -12.16 7.50
N SER A 193 12.12 -11.03 6.96
CA SER A 193 12.23 -9.76 7.68
C SER A 193 10.88 -9.27 8.20
N ARG A 194 9.79 -9.47 7.46
CA ARG A 194 8.43 -9.12 7.90
C ARG A 194 7.92 -10.02 9.02
N VAL A 195 8.26 -11.31 8.99
CA VAL A 195 7.97 -12.24 10.09
C VAL A 195 8.69 -11.81 11.36
N LYS A 196 10.00 -11.51 11.27
CA LYS A 196 10.79 -11.01 12.41
C LYS A 196 10.24 -9.71 13.01
N LYS A 197 9.64 -8.85 12.18
CA LYS A 197 8.98 -7.59 12.59
C LYS A 197 7.54 -7.78 13.08
N GLY A 198 7.04 -9.01 13.19
CA GLY A 198 5.66 -9.29 13.62
C GLY A 198 4.57 -8.87 12.62
N GLN A 199 4.94 -8.56 11.37
CA GLN A 199 4.00 -8.12 10.33
C GLN A 199 3.40 -9.28 9.53
N MET A 200 3.87 -10.50 9.76
CA MET A 200 3.49 -11.71 9.03
C MET A 200 3.67 -12.94 9.92
N THR A 201 2.74 -13.88 9.88
CA THR A 201 2.86 -15.18 10.56
C THR A 201 3.75 -16.14 9.78
N ARG A 202 4.29 -17.16 10.44
CA ARG A 202 5.07 -18.23 9.76
C ARG A 202 4.23 -18.98 8.74
N GLU A 203 2.98 -19.28 9.05
CA GLU A 203 2.05 -19.93 8.12
C GLU A 203 1.81 -19.08 6.87
N LYS A 204 1.57 -17.78 7.04
CA LYS A 204 1.40 -16.86 5.89
C LYS A 204 2.67 -16.77 5.07
N PHE A 205 3.84 -16.80 5.70
CA PHE A 205 5.13 -16.82 5.01
C PHE A 205 5.27 -18.06 4.10
N GLU A 206 5.03 -19.26 4.61
CA GLU A 206 5.14 -20.50 3.83
C GLU A 206 4.14 -20.52 2.65
N LYS A 207 2.89 -20.11 2.90
CA LYS A 207 1.87 -19.98 1.85
C LYS A 207 2.26 -18.94 0.79
N THR A 208 2.91 -17.85 1.19
CA THR A 208 3.38 -16.82 0.26
C THR A 208 4.55 -17.37 -0.57
N MET A 209 5.47 -18.09 0.04
CA MET A 209 6.59 -18.72 -0.66
C MET A 209 6.14 -19.81 -1.64
N SER A 210 5.07 -20.54 -1.36
CA SER A 210 4.55 -21.56 -2.30
C SER A 210 4.01 -20.98 -3.61
N LEU A 211 3.75 -19.67 -3.67
CA LEU A 211 3.34 -18.98 -4.90
C LEU A 211 4.52 -18.63 -5.82
N LEU A 212 5.77 -18.79 -5.34
CA LEU A 212 6.97 -18.52 -6.11
C LEU A 212 7.52 -19.81 -6.72
N ARG A 213 7.78 -19.79 -8.03
CA ARG A 213 8.47 -20.87 -8.75
C ARG A 213 9.69 -20.32 -9.48
N GLY A 214 10.84 -20.96 -9.29
CA GLY A 214 12.04 -20.67 -10.07
C GLY A 214 12.12 -21.50 -11.34
N VAL A 215 12.58 -20.90 -12.45
CA VAL A 215 12.81 -21.59 -13.74
C VAL A 215 14.05 -21.04 -14.45
N LEU A 216 14.61 -21.83 -15.37
CA LEU A 216 15.73 -21.42 -16.23
C LEU A 216 15.31 -21.25 -17.71
N ASP A 217 14.29 -21.98 -18.14
CA ASP A 217 13.71 -21.93 -19.49
C ASP A 217 12.48 -21.01 -19.58
N PHE A 218 11.92 -20.91 -20.79
CA PHE A 218 10.71 -20.14 -21.09
C PHE A 218 9.45 -21.02 -21.25
N GLU A 219 9.53 -22.35 -21.11
CA GLU A 219 8.38 -23.22 -21.38
C GLU A 219 7.21 -22.96 -20.41
N SER A 220 7.54 -22.53 -19.19
CA SER A 220 6.54 -22.13 -18.19
C SER A 220 5.88 -20.77 -18.47
N PHE A 221 6.20 -20.09 -19.58
CA PHE A 221 5.66 -18.77 -19.93
C PHE A 221 4.39 -18.84 -20.80
N ARG A 222 4.02 -20.04 -21.28
CA ARG A 222 2.87 -20.26 -22.16
C ARG A 222 1.51 -19.88 -21.55
N ASP A 223 1.44 -19.78 -20.23
CA ASP A 223 0.23 -19.41 -19.47
C ASP A 223 0.44 -18.18 -18.56
N VAL A 224 1.42 -17.34 -18.88
CA VAL A 224 1.69 -16.09 -18.14
C VAL A 224 0.83 -14.96 -18.70
N ASP A 225 0.30 -14.12 -17.80
CA ASP A 225 -0.55 -12.98 -18.15
C ASP A 225 0.24 -11.66 -18.21
N LEU A 226 1.30 -11.55 -17.40
CA LEU A 226 2.18 -10.38 -17.31
C LEU A 226 3.63 -10.83 -17.11
N VAL A 227 4.54 -10.27 -17.90
CA VAL A 227 5.98 -10.40 -17.71
C VAL A 227 6.55 -9.05 -17.30
N ILE A 228 7.43 -9.02 -16.30
CA ILE A 228 8.21 -7.83 -15.94
C ILE A 228 9.69 -8.16 -16.07
N GLU A 229 10.35 -7.50 -17.02
CA GLU A 229 11.77 -7.61 -17.24
C GLU A 229 12.56 -6.69 -16.30
N ALA A 230 13.47 -7.26 -15.50
CA ALA A 230 14.28 -6.55 -14.51
C ALA A 230 15.76 -7.01 -14.55
N VAL A 231 16.29 -7.19 -15.76
CA VAL A 231 17.70 -7.49 -16.03
C VAL A 231 18.52 -6.20 -16.17
N ILE A 232 19.83 -6.36 -16.35
CA ILE A 232 20.77 -5.25 -16.51
C ILE A 232 20.40 -4.34 -17.70
N GLU A 233 20.78 -3.05 -17.59
CA GLU A 233 20.55 -2.04 -18.62
C GLU A 233 21.47 -2.24 -19.83
N ASN A 234 21.12 -3.21 -20.67
CA ASN A 234 21.77 -3.48 -21.95
C ASN A 234 20.73 -3.63 -23.06
N VAL A 235 20.78 -2.76 -24.06
CA VAL A 235 19.80 -2.69 -25.16
C VAL A 235 19.72 -4.01 -25.93
N SER A 236 20.86 -4.57 -26.34
CA SER A 236 20.89 -5.80 -27.16
C SER A 236 20.29 -6.98 -26.40
N LEU A 237 20.63 -7.11 -25.12
CA LEU A 237 20.08 -8.14 -24.24
C LEU A 237 18.56 -7.98 -24.08
N LYS A 238 18.06 -6.78 -23.76
CA LYS A 238 16.62 -6.55 -23.59
C LYS A 238 15.85 -6.76 -24.89
N GLN A 239 16.38 -6.34 -26.04
CA GLN A 239 15.78 -6.63 -27.35
C GLN A 239 15.66 -8.14 -27.61
N GLN A 240 16.70 -8.91 -27.29
CA GLN A 240 16.66 -10.37 -27.43
C GLN A 240 15.61 -10.97 -26.50
N ILE A 241 15.59 -10.55 -25.22
CA ILE A 241 14.60 -11.02 -24.24
C ILE A 241 13.18 -10.74 -24.74
N PHE A 242 12.88 -9.54 -25.23
CA PHE A 242 11.53 -9.21 -25.69
C PHE A 242 11.13 -9.98 -26.96
N ALA A 243 12.08 -10.30 -27.85
CA ALA A 243 11.84 -11.20 -28.98
C ALA A 243 11.51 -12.64 -28.52
N ASP A 244 12.24 -13.15 -27.51
CA ASP A 244 11.95 -14.45 -26.92
C ASP A 244 10.58 -14.44 -26.21
N LEU A 245 10.25 -13.37 -25.49
CA LEU A 245 8.95 -13.23 -24.83
C LEU A 245 7.79 -13.24 -25.83
N GLU A 246 7.91 -12.55 -26.96
CA GLU A 246 6.90 -12.61 -28.02
C GLU A 246 6.68 -14.04 -28.52
N LYS A 247 7.74 -14.85 -28.59
CA LYS A 247 7.68 -16.24 -29.06
C LYS A 247 7.03 -17.21 -28.05
N TYR A 248 7.37 -17.09 -26.77
CA TYR A 248 6.96 -18.07 -25.75
C TYR A 248 5.72 -17.68 -24.94
N CYS A 249 5.41 -16.38 -24.86
CA CYS A 249 4.23 -15.91 -24.13
C CYS A 249 2.99 -15.95 -25.03
N PRO A 250 1.80 -16.13 -24.46
CA PRO A 250 0.57 -16.06 -25.23
C PRO A 250 0.34 -14.64 -25.78
N PRO A 251 -0.44 -14.49 -26.86
CA PRO A 251 -0.69 -13.19 -27.49
C PRO A 251 -1.33 -12.15 -26.56
N HIS A 252 -2.04 -12.58 -25.51
CA HIS A 252 -2.66 -11.66 -24.56
C HIS A 252 -1.70 -11.15 -23.48
N CYS A 253 -0.53 -11.78 -23.31
CA CYS A 253 0.42 -11.46 -22.25
C CYS A 253 0.97 -10.04 -22.40
N ILE A 254 1.00 -9.32 -21.28
CA ILE A 254 1.62 -7.99 -21.15
C ILE A 254 3.14 -8.15 -21.07
N LEU A 255 3.89 -7.34 -21.82
CA LEU A 255 5.35 -7.37 -21.85
C LEU A 255 5.90 -6.08 -21.23
N ALA A 256 6.12 -6.09 -19.92
CA ALA A 256 6.60 -4.92 -19.20
C ALA A 256 8.12 -4.92 -19.00
N SER A 257 8.76 -3.74 -19.06
CA SER A 257 10.15 -3.54 -18.63
C SER A 257 10.23 -2.63 -17.42
N ASN A 258 11.11 -2.97 -16.47
CA ASN A 258 11.50 -2.13 -15.35
C ASN A 258 12.71 -1.24 -15.70
N THR A 259 13.03 -1.05 -16.97
CA THR A 259 14.13 -0.14 -17.37
C THR A 259 13.94 1.26 -16.79
N SER A 260 15.06 1.89 -16.43
CA SER A 260 15.08 3.27 -15.93
C SER A 260 15.71 4.24 -16.92
N THR A 261 16.41 3.75 -17.95
CA THR A 261 17.24 4.59 -18.84
C THR A 261 17.14 4.25 -20.33
N ILE A 262 16.51 3.13 -20.70
CA ILE A 262 16.40 2.70 -22.09
C ILE A 262 15.00 3.00 -22.63
N ASP A 263 14.94 3.55 -23.84
CA ASP A 263 13.69 3.77 -24.56
C ASP A 263 12.95 2.44 -24.83
N LEU A 264 11.68 2.36 -24.42
CA LEU A 264 10.82 1.20 -24.63
C LEU A 264 10.62 0.87 -26.11
N ASN A 265 10.59 1.88 -27.00
CA ASN A 265 10.49 1.64 -28.44
C ASN A 265 11.74 0.92 -28.96
N LEU A 266 12.90 1.24 -28.41
CA LEU A 266 14.15 0.57 -28.75
C LEU A 266 14.17 -0.87 -28.24
N ILE A 267 13.63 -1.15 -27.05
CA ILE A 267 13.48 -2.51 -26.51
C ILE A 267 12.59 -3.36 -27.43
N GLY A 268 11.46 -2.81 -27.86
CA GLY A 268 10.48 -3.50 -28.71
C GLY A 268 10.84 -3.64 -30.18
N LYS A 269 12.00 -3.10 -30.63
CA LYS A 269 12.35 -2.97 -32.05
C LYS A 269 12.42 -4.29 -32.82
N ARG A 270 12.70 -5.41 -32.14
CA ARG A 270 12.78 -6.76 -32.75
C ARG A 270 11.49 -7.57 -32.64
N THR A 271 10.41 -6.96 -32.14
CA THR A 271 9.11 -7.62 -31.96
C THR A 271 8.09 -7.11 -32.98
N LYS A 272 6.93 -7.75 -33.08
CA LYS A 272 5.74 -7.26 -33.76
C LYS A 272 4.59 -6.96 -32.78
N SER A 273 4.90 -6.90 -31.50
CA SER A 273 3.96 -6.81 -30.37
C SER A 273 4.09 -5.49 -29.61
N GLN A 274 4.37 -4.39 -30.31
CA GLN A 274 4.60 -3.07 -29.70
C GLN A 274 3.41 -2.60 -28.86
N ASP A 275 2.19 -3.03 -29.22
CA ASP A 275 0.95 -2.74 -28.50
C ASP A 275 0.87 -3.36 -27.10
N ARG A 276 1.68 -4.40 -26.85
CA ARG A 276 1.77 -5.13 -25.57
C ARG A 276 2.93 -4.66 -24.69
N ILE A 277 3.83 -3.82 -25.23
CA ILE A 277 5.02 -3.33 -24.52
C ILE A 277 4.68 -2.10 -23.69
N ILE A 278 5.07 -2.13 -22.41
CA ILE A 278 4.85 -1.05 -21.46
C ILE A 278 6.01 -0.96 -20.46
N GLY A 279 6.24 0.20 -19.85
CA GLY A 279 7.14 0.33 -18.72
C GLY A 279 6.39 0.09 -17.40
N ALA A 280 6.92 -0.79 -16.57
CA ALA A 280 6.51 -0.98 -15.18
C ALA A 280 7.71 -0.64 -14.29
N HIS A 281 7.96 0.65 -14.08
CA HIS A 281 9.16 1.14 -13.43
C HIS A 281 8.94 1.26 -11.91
N PHE A 282 9.49 0.29 -11.19
CA PHE A 282 9.52 0.23 -9.74
C PHE A 282 10.75 0.95 -9.18
N PHE A 283 10.63 1.43 -7.94
CA PHE A 283 11.72 2.08 -7.21
C PHE A 283 12.25 1.18 -6.09
N SER A 284 13.56 1.09 -5.95
CA SER A 284 14.18 0.29 -4.88
C SER A 284 13.99 0.95 -3.50
N PRO A 285 13.62 0.18 -2.45
CA PRO A 285 13.22 -1.23 -2.46
C PRO A 285 11.78 -1.42 -2.97
N ALA A 286 11.58 -2.24 -4.01
CA ALA A 286 10.31 -2.34 -4.74
C ALA A 286 9.11 -2.82 -3.91
N HIS A 287 9.33 -3.55 -2.82
CA HIS A 287 8.29 -4.02 -1.91
C HIS A 287 7.96 -3.03 -0.76
N ILE A 288 8.62 -1.87 -0.77
CA ILE A 288 8.46 -0.81 0.25
C ILE A 288 8.00 0.49 -0.41
N MET A 289 8.58 0.84 -1.57
CA MET A 289 8.28 2.07 -2.27
C MET A 289 6.85 2.04 -2.84
N PRO A 290 6.02 3.07 -2.58
CA PRO A 290 4.61 3.06 -3.01
C PRO A 290 4.41 3.51 -4.46
N LEU A 291 5.44 4.10 -5.09
CA LEU A 291 5.36 4.62 -6.45
C LEU A 291 5.66 3.52 -7.47
N LEU A 292 4.82 3.42 -8.49
CA LEU A 292 5.03 2.67 -9.71
C LEU A 292 4.82 3.64 -10.88
N GLU A 293 5.82 3.77 -11.74
CA GLU A 293 5.69 4.52 -12.98
C GLU A 293 5.25 3.59 -14.11
N ILE A 294 4.06 3.86 -14.65
CA ILE A 294 3.51 3.16 -15.82
C ILE A 294 3.85 3.99 -17.06
N VAL A 295 4.87 3.56 -17.80
CA VAL A 295 5.40 4.30 -18.95
C VAL A 295 4.78 3.75 -20.24
N ARG A 296 3.87 4.51 -20.85
CA ARG A 296 3.28 4.16 -22.14
C ARG A 296 4.14 4.66 -23.31
N THR A 297 4.11 3.96 -24.43
CA THR A 297 4.62 4.44 -25.71
C THR A 297 3.46 4.94 -26.59
N GLU A 298 3.77 5.37 -27.81
CA GLU A 298 2.75 5.69 -28.83
C GLU A 298 1.96 4.44 -29.26
N HIS A 299 2.55 3.26 -29.10
CA HIS A 299 1.98 1.99 -29.54
C HIS A 299 1.27 1.23 -28.43
N THR A 300 1.65 1.42 -27.16
CA THR A 300 1.05 0.73 -26.02
C THR A 300 -0.47 0.86 -26.05
N SER A 301 -1.18 -0.27 -26.11
CA SER A 301 -2.62 -0.24 -26.22
C SER A 301 -3.27 0.26 -24.91
N PRO A 302 -4.40 1.00 -24.99
CA PRO A 302 -5.11 1.48 -23.82
C PRO A 302 -5.49 0.38 -22.83
N GLN A 303 -5.83 -0.82 -23.32
CA GLN A 303 -6.17 -1.96 -22.46
C GLN A 303 -5.01 -2.36 -21.56
N ILE A 304 -3.77 -2.40 -22.08
CA ILE A 304 -2.58 -2.78 -21.31
C ILE A 304 -2.28 -1.77 -20.19
N ILE A 305 -2.52 -0.48 -20.45
CA ILE A 305 -2.38 0.58 -19.45
C ILE A 305 -3.44 0.39 -18.34
N VAL A 306 -4.68 0.09 -18.71
CA VAL A 306 -5.78 -0.16 -17.76
C VAL A 306 -5.49 -1.41 -16.91
N ASP A 307 -4.96 -2.47 -17.51
CA ASP A 307 -4.62 -3.70 -16.78
C ASP A 307 -3.51 -3.50 -15.75
N LEU A 308 -2.51 -2.64 -16.05
CA LEU A 308 -1.39 -2.39 -15.15
C LEU A 308 -1.71 -1.33 -14.08
N LEU A 309 -2.77 -0.54 -14.27
CA LEU A 309 -3.27 0.43 -13.28
C LEU A 309 -4.05 -0.22 -12.13
N ASP A 310 -4.57 -1.43 -12.32
CA ASP A 310 -5.32 -2.23 -11.32
C ASP A 310 -4.37 -2.98 -10.36
#